data_AF-M9R028-F1
#
_entry.id   AF-M9R028-F1
#
_cell.length_a   1.000
_cell.length_b   1.000
_cell.length_c   1.000
_cell.angle_alpha   90.00
_cell.angle_beta   90.00
_cell.angle_gamma   90.00
#
_symmetry.space_group_name_H-M   'P 1'
#
loop_
_entity.id
_entity.type
_entity.pdbx_description
1 polymer ?
#
loop_
_entity_poly.entity_id
_entity_poly.type
_entity_poly.pdbx_seq_one_letter_code
_entity_poly.pdbx_strand_id
1 'polypeptide(L)' 'MTNIRKTHPLAKMINNSFIDLPAPSNISAWWNFGSLL' A
#
# COMPACT_ATOMS: atom_id res chain seq x y z
N MET A 1 10.76 18.48 3.23
CA MET A 1 9.38 18.47 3.77
C MET A 1 9.01 17.02 4.10
N THR A 2 8.98 16.64 5.37
CA THR A 2 8.55 15.27 5.76
C THR A 2 7.03 15.17 5.68
N ASN A 3 6.51 14.26 4.85
CA ASN A 3 5.07 14.07 4.71
C ASN A 3 4.49 13.46 5.99
N ILE A 4 3.39 14.05 6.50
CA ILE A 4 2.67 13.58 7.70
C ILE A 4 2.28 12.10 7.58
N ARG A 5 1.99 11.62 6.36
CA ARG A 5 1.71 10.19 6.07
C ARG A 5 2.85 9.25 6.44
N LYS A 6 4.10 9.70 6.36
CA LYS A 6 5.29 8.88 6.64
C LYS A 6 5.81 9.05 8.07
N THR A 7 5.45 10.14 8.75
CA THR A 7 5.93 10.46 10.10
C THR A 7 4.94 10.07 11.20
N HIS A 8 3.64 10.21 10.98
CA HIS A 8 2.63 9.86 11.98
C HIS A 8 2.55 8.33 12.13
N PRO A 9 2.68 7.75 13.35
CA PRO A 9 2.82 6.30 13.54
C PRO A 9 1.71 5.45 12.91
N LEU A 10 0.45 5.84 13.07
CA LEU A 10 -0.69 5.14 12.47
C LEU A 10 -0.73 5.33 10.95
N ALA A 11 -0.41 6.53 10.46
CA ALA A 11 -0.44 6.82 9.04
C ALA A 11 0.71 6.09 8.31
N LYS A 12 1.85 5.90 9.00
CA LYS A 12 3.01 5.15 8.49
C LYS A 12 2.68 3.68 8.25
N MET A 13 1.90 3.05 9.14
CA MET A 13 1.45 1.67 8.96
C MET A 13 0.59 1.54 7.70
N ILE A 14 -0.42 2.39 7.57
CA ILE A 14 -1.31 2.43 6.38
C ILE A 14 -0.52 2.75 5.11
N ASN A 15 0.43 3.70 5.18
CA ASN A 15 1.24 4.08 4.03
C ASN A 15 2.06 2.90 3.52
N ASN A 16 2.64 2.09 4.39
CA ASN A 16 3.48 0.96 3.97
C ASN A 16 2.68 -0.28 3.52
N SER A 17 1.42 -0.42 3.94
CA SER A 17 0.58 -1.57 3.57
C SER A 17 -0.37 -1.31 2.40
N PHE A 18 -0.79 -0.06 2.16
CA PHE A 18 -1.79 0.27 1.14
C PHE A 18 -1.32 1.26 0.07
N ILE A 19 -0.41 2.19 0.39
CA ILE A 19 -0.11 3.32 -0.50
C ILE A 19 1.24 3.14 -1.21
N ASP A 20 2.31 3.02 -0.43
CA ASP A 20 3.69 2.82 -0.89
C ASP A 20 4.08 1.34 -0.80
N LEU A 21 3.13 0.42 -0.98
CA LEU A 21 3.40 -1.01 -1.00
C LEU A 21 4.09 -1.36 -2.34
N PRO A 22 5.30 -1.96 -2.35
CA PRO A 22 5.93 -2.38 -3.59
C PRO A 22 5.21 -3.63 -4.14
N ALA A 23 4.42 -3.43 -5.20
CA ALA A 23 3.76 -4.50 -5.93
C ALA A 23 4.50 -4.80 -7.25
N PRO A 24 4.64 -6.08 -7.65
CA PRO A 24 5.24 -6.43 -8.93
C PRO A 24 4.45 -5.83 -10.10
N SER A 25 5.17 -5.28 -11.09
CA SER A 25 4.57 -4.60 -12.25
C SER A 25 3.85 -5.55 -13.21
N ASN A 26 4.04 -6.87 -13.09
CA ASN A 26 3.44 -7.91 -13.92
C ASN A 26 2.39 -8.76 -13.18
N ILE A 27 1.67 -8.16 -12.22
CA ILE A 27 0.61 -8.84 -11.48
C ILE A 27 -0.52 -9.33 -12.41
N SER A 28 -0.85 -10.62 -12.31
CA SER A 28 -1.95 -11.22 -13.07
C SER A 28 -3.32 -10.76 -12.57
N ALA A 29 -4.36 -10.83 -13.41
CA ALA A 29 -5.72 -10.47 -13.02
C ALA A 29 -6.24 -11.21 -11.77
N TRP A 30 -5.73 -12.41 -11.49
CA TRP A 30 -6.09 -13.21 -10.30
C TRP A 30 -5.83 -12.50 -8.97
N TRP A 31 -4.84 -11.61 -8.91
CA TRP A 31 -4.54 -10.85 -7.70
C TRP A 31 -5.63 -9.84 -7.34
N ASN A 32 -6.49 -9.43 -8.28
CA ASN A 32 -7.63 -8.56 -8.01
C ASN A 32 -8.73 -9.27 -7.21
N PHE A 33 -8.78 -10.60 -7.20
CA PHE A 33 -9.78 -11.31 -6.39
C PHE A 33 -9.56 -11.11 -4.89
N GLY A 34 -8.33 -10.83 -4.46
CA GLY A 34 -8.05 -10.53 -3.05
C GLY A 34 -8.75 -9.27 -2.53
N SER A 35 -9.00 -8.27 -3.39
CA SER A 35 -9.75 -7.07 -3.02
C SER A 35 -11.27 -7.19 -3.20
N LEU A 36 -11.73 -8.23 -3.90
CA LEU A 36 -13.15 -8.46 -4.15
C LEU A 36 -13.82 -9.33 -3.08
N LEU A 37 -13.03 -10.06 -2.30
CA LEU A 37 -13.46 -10.81 -1.12
C LEU A 37 -13.71 -9.87 0.06
#